data_AF-A0AAX6GYV9-F1
#
_entry.id   AF-A0AAX6GYV9-F1
#
_cell.length_a   1.000
_cell.length_b   1.000
_cell.length_c   1.000
_cell.angle_alpha   90.00
_cell.angle_beta   90.00
_cell.angle_gamma   90.00
#
_symmetry.space_group_name_H-M   'P 1'
#
loop_
_entity.id
_entity.type
_entity.pdbx_description
1 polymer ?
#
loop_
_entity_poly.entity_id
_entity_poly.type
_entity_poly.pdbx_seq_one_letter_code
_entity_poly.pdbx_strand_id
1 'polypeptide(L)'
;MARTSVFFLLSLCMLLSLVGTSSAGARKTANIYELRKGDFSVKVTNWGGVILSVVLPDSNGKLGDIVLAYEGIGPYLNDTTYFGALVGRVGNRIAGSRFVLNGKPYRLFPNNGNNSLHGGHRGFSDVFWTVKKKVDGETPYITLYYHSFDGEQGFPGDLDVYVTYKLSENYALSISMEAHPRNKATPVNLIQHTYWNLGGEGSGTILKDKVQIFASQITPVDEDLIPTGTFKSVKGTPYDFLEPKEVGSEIESVKGGYDINYVLDSPADSKGLLRKVAVVESESSGRKMELWADKPGVQFYTAGFLEDVKGKNGHVYPQYGGLCLETQGFPDAVNQPKFPSVIVKPGQVYNHNMVFKFSF
;
A
#
# COMPACT_ATOMS: atom_id res chain seq x y z
N MET A 1 24.31 9.49 86.11
CA MET A 1 24.59 8.04 86.12
C MET A 1 23.72 7.39 85.05
N ALA A 2 24.36 6.77 84.06
CA ALA A 2 23.83 5.94 82.97
C ALA A 2 22.59 6.43 82.19
N ARG A 3 22.77 6.75 80.89
CA ARG A 3 22.18 6.02 79.75
C ARG A 3 22.58 6.63 78.40
N THR A 4 23.12 5.74 77.55
CA THR A 4 23.07 5.65 76.07
C THR A 4 22.50 6.81 75.26
N SER A 5 23.22 7.23 74.22
CA SER A 5 22.63 7.80 73.01
C SER A 5 23.52 7.55 71.79
N VAL A 6 23.02 6.69 70.90
CA VAL A 6 23.41 6.60 69.49
C VAL A 6 22.60 7.66 68.76
N PHE A 7 23.23 8.56 68.01
CA PHE A 7 22.54 9.37 67.01
C PHE A 7 23.42 9.58 65.77
N PHE A 8 22.87 9.08 64.66
CA PHE A 8 23.19 9.41 63.28
C PHE A 8 22.98 10.92 63.04
N LEU A 9 23.90 11.59 62.33
CA LEU A 9 23.55 12.76 61.54
C LEU A 9 24.41 12.87 60.27
N LEU A 10 23.71 12.78 59.14
CA LEU A 10 24.15 12.99 57.77
C LEU A 10 24.17 14.49 57.42
N SER A 11 24.83 14.77 56.28
CA SER A 11 24.80 15.98 55.44
C SER A 11 25.97 16.93 55.72
N LEU A 12 26.71 17.47 54.75
CA LEU A 12 26.25 18.06 53.48
C LEU A 12 27.47 18.31 52.58
N CYS A 13 27.49 17.79 51.35
CA CYS A 13 28.28 18.39 50.26
C CYS A 13 27.47 18.31 48.97
N MET A 14 26.92 19.47 48.59
CA MET A 14 26.38 19.76 47.27
C MET A 14 27.46 19.59 46.20
N LEU A 15 27.11 18.93 45.09
CA LEU A 15 27.63 19.29 43.78
C LEU A 15 26.52 19.14 42.74
N LEU A 16 26.38 20.22 41.97
CA LEU A 16 25.29 20.56 41.09
C LEU A 16 25.26 19.74 39.78
N SER A 17 24.03 19.57 39.30
CA SER A 17 23.58 19.61 37.90
C SER A 17 24.11 18.59 36.88
N LEU A 18 23.23 17.67 36.51
CA LEU A 18 22.67 17.60 35.14
C LEU A 18 21.39 16.74 35.19
N VAL A 19 20.25 17.40 35.35
CA VAL A 19 18.95 16.78 35.06
C VAL A 19 18.90 16.64 33.54
N GLY A 20 19.28 15.46 33.05
CA GLY A 20 18.96 15.07 31.69
C GLY A 20 17.44 15.07 31.55
N THR A 21 16.90 16.05 30.83
CA THR A 21 15.55 16.00 30.30
C THR A 21 15.51 14.83 29.33
N SER A 22 15.18 13.64 29.83
CA SER A 22 14.69 12.57 28.99
C SER A 22 13.42 13.10 28.34
N SER A 23 13.52 13.50 27.07
CA SER A 23 12.35 13.69 26.23
C SER A 23 11.67 12.32 26.16
N ALA A 24 10.70 12.10 27.05
CA ALA A 24 9.76 11.02 26.90
C ALA A 24 9.11 11.25 25.54
N GLY A 25 9.53 10.46 24.54
CA GLY A 25 9.05 10.59 23.17
C GLY A 25 7.54 10.61 23.20
N ALA A 26 6.93 11.61 22.56
CA ALA A 26 5.47 11.75 22.53
C ALA A 26 4.85 10.41 22.14
N ARG A 27 3.95 9.88 22.98
CA ARG A 27 3.25 8.62 22.73
C ARG A 27 2.53 8.76 21.39
N LYS A 28 2.94 7.98 20.39
CA LYS A 28 2.26 7.95 19.10
C LYS A 28 0.93 7.22 19.27
N THR A 29 -0.16 7.84 18.84
CA THR A 29 -1.51 7.30 18.88
C THR A 29 -2.02 7.06 17.47
N ALA A 30 -2.72 5.95 17.28
CA ALA A 30 -3.37 5.64 16.02
C ALA A 30 -4.72 6.37 15.96
N ASN A 31 -4.91 7.15 14.91
CA ASN A 31 -6.10 7.96 14.69
C ASN A 31 -6.66 7.65 13.30
N ILE A 32 -7.96 7.89 13.13
CA ILE A 32 -8.65 7.83 11.85
C ILE A 32 -8.96 9.26 11.41
N TYR A 33 -8.64 9.58 10.17
CA TYR A 33 -8.84 10.88 9.55
C TYR A 33 -9.80 10.73 8.38
N GLU A 34 -10.87 11.51 8.38
CA GLU A 34 -11.81 11.55 7.27
C GLU A 34 -11.51 12.75 6.38
N LEU A 35 -11.46 12.49 5.07
CA LEU A 35 -11.58 13.48 4.01
C LEU A 35 -13.01 13.35 3.45
N ARG A 36 -13.71 14.47 3.30
CA ARG A 36 -15.09 14.47 2.81
C ARG A 36 -15.33 15.62 1.85
N LYS A 37 -15.97 15.32 0.72
CA LYS A 37 -16.44 16.30 -0.27
C LYS A 37 -17.85 15.91 -0.69
N GLY A 38 -18.85 16.59 -0.14
CA GLY A 38 -20.25 16.23 -0.34
C GLY A 38 -20.56 14.84 0.20
N ASP A 39 -21.05 13.97 -0.69
CA ASP A 39 -21.41 12.58 -0.45
C ASP A 39 -20.25 11.59 -0.72
N PHE A 40 -19.09 12.08 -1.15
CA PHE A 40 -17.85 11.31 -1.28
C PHE A 40 -16.98 11.46 -0.03
N SER A 41 -16.64 10.34 0.63
CA SER A 41 -15.71 10.37 1.76
C SER A 41 -14.70 9.24 1.75
N VAL A 42 -13.52 9.52 2.30
CA VAL A 42 -12.41 8.57 2.43
C VAL A 42 -11.87 8.66 3.85
N LYS A 43 -11.70 7.52 4.52
CA LYS A 43 -11.04 7.44 5.83
C LYS A 43 -9.66 6.83 5.70
N VAL A 44 -8.66 7.50 6.26
CA VAL A 44 -7.26 7.05 6.32
C VAL A 44 -6.81 7.01 7.77
N THR A 45 -6.00 6.03 8.16
CA THR A 45 -5.33 6.04 9.46
C THR A 45 -3.84 6.30 9.35
N ASN A 46 -3.25 6.92 10.37
CA ASN A 46 -1.80 7.08 10.47
C ASN A 46 -1.08 5.82 10.98
N TRP A 47 -1.78 4.72 11.24
CA TRP A 47 -1.18 3.39 11.33
C TRP A 47 -1.10 2.79 9.94
N GLY A 48 0.11 2.53 9.43
CA GLY A 48 0.30 1.89 8.13
C GLY A 48 -0.15 2.69 6.91
N GLY A 49 -0.57 3.96 7.09
CA GLY A 49 -1.16 4.77 6.02
C GLY A 49 -2.43 4.15 5.43
N VAL A 50 -3.15 3.34 6.19
CA VAL A 50 -4.22 2.49 5.64
C VAL A 50 -5.42 3.31 5.17
N ILE A 51 -5.95 3.02 3.97
CA ILE A 51 -7.30 3.42 3.55
C ILE A 51 -8.31 2.46 4.18
N LEU A 52 -9.16 2.96 5.09
CA LEU A 52 -10.13 2.17 5.84
C LEU A 52 -11.53 2.17 5.20
N SER A 53 -11.84 3.20 4.40
CA SER A 53 -13.19 3.43 3.88
C SER A 53 -13.13 4.34 2.67
N VAL A 54 -13.93 4.03 1.65
CA VAL A 54 -14.19 4.89 0.48
C VAL A 54 -15.69 4.80 0.20
N VAL A 55 -16.44 5.84 0.57
CA VAL A 55 -17.90 5.89 0.46
C VAL A 55 -18.32 6.84 -0.65
N LEU A 56 -19.14 6.34 -1.58
CA LEU A 56 -19.73 7.11 -2.68
C LEU A 56 -21.07 6.49 -3.10
N PRO A 57 -21.93 7.24 -3.83
CA PRO A 57 -23.21 6.72 -4.33
C PRO A 57 -23.03 5.60 -5.37
N ASP A 58 -24.11 4.83 -5.55
CA ASP A 58 -24.37 3.94 -6.67
C ASP A 58 -25.25 4.66 -7.72
N SER A 59 -25.65 3.96 -8.78
CA SER A 59 -26.49 4.53 -9.85
C SER A 59 -27.90 4.97 -9.38
N ASN A 60 -28.32 4.54 -8.19
CA ASN A 60 -29.58 4.91 -7.54
C ASN A 60 -29.38 5.98 -6.44
N GLY A 61 -28.17 6.52 -6.29
CA GLY A 61 -27.82 7.52 -5.27
C GLY A 61 -27.59 6.95 -3.87
N LYS A 62 -27.56 5.62 -3.69
CA LYS A 62 -27.32 4.99 -2.39
C LYS A 62 -25.84 4.92 -2.09
N LEU A 63 -25.44 5.49 -0.96
CA LEU A 63 -24.06 5.46 -0.48
C LEU A 63 -23.65 4.05 -0.06
N GLY A 64 -22.45 3.64 -0.46
CA GLY A 64 -21.83 2.38 -0.05
C GLY A 64 -20.32 2.52 0.07
N ASP A 65 -19.75 1.80 1.02
CA ASP A 65 -18.30 1.69 1.17
C ASP A 65 -17.76 0.59 0.25
N ILE A 66 -16.81 0.93 -0.62
CA ILE A 66 -16.34 0.06 -1.69
C ILE A 66 -14.95 -0.53 -1.43
N VAL A 67 -14.44 -0.45 -0.20
CA VAL A 67 -13.14 -1.06 0.15
C VAL A 67 -13.26 -2.02 1.33
N LEU A 68 -12.57 -3.15 1.23
CA LEU A 68 -12.45 -4.10 2.34
C LEU A 68 -11.52 -3.53 3.40
N ALA A 69 -11.93 -3.64 4.66
CA ALA A 69 -11.16 -3.18 5.81
C ALA A 69 -11.65 -3.87 7.09
N TYR A 70 -10.79 -3.92 8.11
CA TYR A 70 -11.22 -4.36 9.44
C TYR A 70 -12.06 -3.31 10.18
N GLU A 71 -12.81 -3.78 11.18
CA GLU A 71 -13.47 -2.93 12.17
C GLU A 71 -12.42 -2.28 13.10
N GLY A 72 -12.25 -0.96 12.99
CA GLY A 72 -11.29 -0.21 13.79
C GLY A 72 -9.83 -0.53 13.47
N ILE A 73 -8.90 -0.09 14.34
CA ILE A 73 -7.45 -0.18 14.10
C ILE A 73 -6.84 -1.45 14.72
N GLY A 74 -7.42 -1.98 15.81
CA GLY A 74 -6.85 -3.09 16.58
C GLY A 74 -6.45 -4.31 15.73
N PRO A 75 -7.30 -4.79 14.81
CA PRO A 75 -6.96 -5.93 13.95
C PRO A 75 -5.75 -5.70 13.04
N TYR A 76 -5.48 -4.45 12.63
CA TYR A 76 -4.33 -4.11 11.78
C TYR A 76 -2.97 -4.35 12.43
N LEU A 77 -2.91 -4.52 13.77
CA LEU A 77 -1.65 -4.77 14.47
C LEU A 77 -1.06 -6.16 14.20
N ASN A 78 -1.89 -7.10 13.73
CA ASN A 78 -1.48 -8.47 13.40
C ASN A 78 -1.95 -8.84 11.98
N ASP A 79 -2.16 -7.84 11.13
CA ASP A 79 -2.65 -8.06 9.78
C ASP A 79 -1.59 -8.74 8.92
N THR A 80 -2.06 -9.66 8.08
CA THR A 80 -1.26 -10.35 7.07
C THR A 80 -1.88 -10.23 5.67
N THR A 81 -3.08 -9.63 5.56
CA THR A 81 -3.79 -9.44 4.29
C THR A 81 -3.44 -8.10 3.63
N TYR A 82 -2.89 -7.15 4.39
CA TYR A 82 -2.53 -5.79 3.94
C TYR A 82 -3.75 -4.97 3.49
N PHE A 83 -4.92 -5.12 4.13
CA PHE A 83 -6.12 -4.39 3.72
C PHE A 83 -5.88 -2.87 3.70
N GLY A 84 -5.90 -2.27 2.50
CA GLY A 84 -5.77 -0.83 2.35
C GLY A 84 -4.40 -0.26 2.74
N ALA A 85 -3.39 -1.10 2.98
CA ALA A 85 -2.12 -0.66 3.54
C ALA A 85 -1.26 0.13 2.55
N LEU A 86 -0.47 1.07 3.08
CA LEU A 86 0.66 1.64 2.35
C LEU A 86 1.88 0.74 2.54
N VAL A 87 2.34 0.14 1.46
CA VAL A 87 3.41 -0.86 1.46
C VAL A 87 4.74 -0.25 1.02
N GLY A 88 5.81 -0.65 1.70
CA GLY A 88 7.19 -0.28 1.42
C GLY A 88 8.14 -0.83 2.49
N ARG A 89 9.47 -0.69 2.35
CA ARG A 89 10.17 0.14 1.36
C ARG A 89 10.09 -0.36 -0.08
N VAL A 90 9.99 -1.68 -0.27
CA VAL A 90 9.81 -2.32 -1.58
C VAL A 90 8.58 -3.22 -1.51
N GLY A 91 7.55 -2.85 -2.24
CA GLY A 91 6.35 -3.65 -2.44
C GLY A 91 6.59 -4.86 -3.34
N ASN A 92 5.72 -5.86 -3.17
CA ASN A 92 5.83 -7.20 -3.74
C ASN A 92 7.11 -7.94 -3.29
N ARG A 93 7.52 -8.97 -4.02
CA ARG A 93 8.55 -9.93 -3.60
C ARG A 93 9.95 -9.51 -4.04
N ILE A 94 10.94 -9.86 -3.21
CA ILE A 94 12.37 -9.90 -3.53
C ILE A 94 12.87 -11.33 -3.31
N ALA A 95 13.39 -11.93 -4.38
CA ALA A 95 13.80 -13.33 -4.42
C ALA A 95 14.90 -13.64 -3.40
N GLY A 96 14.73 -14.73 -2.65
CA GLY A 96 15.69 -15.23 -1.67
C GLY A 96 16.02 -14.24 -0.55
N SER A 97 15.15 -13.25 -0.30
CA SER A 97 15.31 -12.20 0.70
C SER A 97 16.66 -11.49 0.62
N ARG A 98 17.15 -11.23 -0.60
CA ARG A 98 18.43 -10.58 -0.81
C ARG A 98 18.50 -9.85 -2.14
N PHE A 99 19.41 -8.90 -2.22
CA PHE A 99 19.82 -8.27 -3.47
C PHE A 99 21.26 -7.76 -3.37
N VAL A 100 21.86 -7.37 -4.50
CA VAL A 100 23.18 -6.75 -4.55
C VAL A 100 23.04 -5.33 -5.06
N LEU A 101 23.62 -4.36 -4.33
CA LEU A 101 23.65 -2.96 -4.75
C LEU A 101 25.07 -2.43 -4.63
N ASN A 102 25.60 -1.90 -5.74
CA ASN A 102 27.00 -1.43 -5.85
C ASN A 102 28.02 -2.47 -5.37
N GLY A 103 27.83 -3.74 -5.76
CA GLY A 103 28.70 -4.86 -5.38
C GLY A 103 28.55 -5.34 -3.93
N LYS A 104 27.73 -4.68 -3.10
CA LYS A 104 27.47 -5.10 -1.71
C LYS A 104 26.18 -5.93 -1.61
N PRO A 105 26.23 -7.12 -0.99
CA PRO A 105 25.02 -7.91 -0.73
C PRO A 105 24.24 -7.33 0.46
N TYR A 106 22.92 -7.32 0.33
CA TYR A 106 21.96 -6.97 1.38
C TYR A 106 21.05 -8.15 1.64
N ARG A 107 20.78 -8.45 2.93
CA ARG A 107 19.84 -9.48 3.35
C ARG A 107 18.64 -8.81 4.00
N LEU A 108 17.46 -9.30 3.64
CA LEU A 108 16.17 -8.85 4.11
C LEU A 108 15.53 -9.92 5.00
N PHE A 109 14.44 -9.57 5.65
CA PHE A 109 13.69 -10.54 6.44
C PHE A 109 12.83 -11.45 5.53
N PRO A 110 12.95 -12.78 5.64
CA PRO A 110 12.14 -13.73 4.88
C PRO A 110 10.76 -13.93 5.53
N ASN A 111 9.80 -13.06 5.20
CA ASN A 111 8.41 -13.15 5.67
C ASN A 111 7.47 -13.87 4.69
N ASN A 112 7.96 -14.35 3.54
CA ASN A 112 7.17 -15.14 2.60
C ASN A 112 8.01 -16.29 2.04
N GLY A 113 8.01 -17.43 2.75
CA GLY A 113 8.91 -18.55 2.45
C GLY A 113 10.37 -18.11 2.54
N ASN A 114 11.14 -18.32 1.47
CA ASN A 114 12.52 -17.83 1.38
C ASN A 114 12.63 -16.36 0.92
N ASN A 115 11.51 -15.76 0.50
CA ASN A 115 11.45 -14.43 -0.11
C ASN A 115 11.06 -13.36 0.91
N SER A 116 11.41 -12.11 0.58
CA SER A 116 10.94 -10.95 1.34
C SER A 116 9.78 -10.33 0.60
N LEU A 117 8.68 -10.07 1.30
CA LEU A 117 7.43 -9.57 0.75
C LEU A 117 7.06 -8.25 1.42
N HIS A 118 6.65 -7.26 0.62
CA HIS A 118 6.04 -6.01 1.09
C HIS A 118 6.88 -5.25 2.13
N GLY A 119 8.20 -5.27 1.97
CA GLY A 119 9.14 -4.54 2.83
C GLY A 119 9.52 -5.25 4.13
N GLY A 120 9.06 -6.49 4.35
CA GLY A 120 9.42 -7.32 5.50
C GLY A 120 8.36 -7.37 6.59
N HIS A 121 8.69 -7.98 7.74
CA HIS A 121 7.75 -8.25 8.83
C HIS A 121 7.26 -7.02 9.60
N ARG A 122 7.95 -5.88 9.46
CA ARG A 122 7.49 -4.56 9.93
C ARG A 122 7.77 -3.55 8.83
N GLY A 123 7.08 -3.73 7.71
CA GLY A 123 7.10 -2.80 6.58
C GLY A 123 6.33 -1.53 6.90
N PHE A 124 6.14 -0.70 5.88
CA PHE A 124 5.45 0.59 6.02
C PHE A 124 3.97 0.48 6.42
N SER A 125 3.38 -0.71 6.30
CA SER A 125 2.06 -1.09 6.78
C SER A 125 1.95 -1.16 8.30
N ASP A 126 3.07 -1.33 9.01
CA ASP A 126 3.09 -1.68 10.44
C ASP A 126 3.81 -0.63 11.29
N VAL A 127 3.77 0.63 10.83
CA VAL A 127 4.42 1.76 11.48
C VAL A 127 3.49 2.95 11.65
N PHE A 128 3.81 3.79 12.63
CA PHE A 128 3.16 5.08 12.81
C PHE A 128 3.72 6.12 11.85
N TRP A 129 2.85 6.57 10.96
CA TRP A 129 3.05 7.75 10.14
C TRP A 129 2.75 9.02 10.94
N THR A 130 3.54 10.05 10.71
CA THR A 130 3.29 11.39 11.23
C THR A 130 2.38 12.13 10.28
N VAL A 131 1.26 12.68 10.76
CA VAL A 131 0.45 13.60 9.95
C VAL A 131 1.19 14.94 9.84
N LYS A 132 1.70 15.25 8.65
CA LYS A 132 2.36 16.54 8.38
C LYS A 132 1.35 17.66 8.17
N LYS A 133 0.26 17.35 7.50
CA LYS A 133 -0.77 18.33 7.12
C LYS A 133 -2.09 17.62 6.88
N LYS A 134 -3.18 18.22 7.35
CA LYS A 134 -4.55 17.90 6.95
C LYS A 134 -5.26 19.20 6.62
N VAL A 135 -5.97 19.21 5.50
CA VAL A 135 -6.76 20.35 5.03
C VAL A 135 -8.15 19.85 4.69
N ASP A 136 -9.14 20.58 5.15
CA ASP A 136 -10.55 20.39 4.82
C ASP A 136 -11.01 21.44 3.79
N GLY A 137 -12.26 21.37 3.34
CA GLY A 137 -12.84 22.31 2.39
C GLY A 137 -13.09 21.70 1.01
N GLU A 138 -13.02 22.51 -0.05
CA GLU A 138 -13.41 22.09 -1.41
C GLU A 138 -12.49 21.03 -2.02
N THR A 139 -11.24 20.98 -1.57
CA THR A 139 -10.22 20.03 -2.03
C THR A 139 -9.49 19.45 -0.82
N PRO A 140 -10.15 18.58 -0.03
CA PRO A 140 -9.61 18.08 1.22
C PRO A 140 -8.45 17.11 0.95
N TYR A 141 -7.41 17.18 1.77
CA TYR A 141 -6.27 16.26 1.69
C TYR A 141 -5.58 16.05 3.02
N ILE A 142 -4.85 14.94 3.12
CA ILE A 142 -3.96 14.63 4.24
C ILE A 142 -2.61 14.15 3.70
N THR A 143 -1.52 14.67 4.26
CA THR A 143 -0.14 14.25 3.99
C THR A 143 0.43 13.54 5.21
N LEU A 144 0.79 12.30 5.03
CA LEU A 144 1.50 11.44 5.97
C LEU A 144 3.01 11.48 5.68
N TYR A 145 3.81 11.32 6.73
CA TYR A 145 5.27 11.26 6.65
C TYR A 145 5.83 10.13 7.50
N TYR A 146 6.81 9.41 6.94
CA TYR A 146 7.59 8.42 7.65
C TYR A 146 9.08 8.61 7.34
N HIS A 147 9.91 8.35 8.35
CA HIS A 147 11.35 8.31 8.22
C HIS A 147 11.80 6.87 8.46
N SER A 148 12.24 6.21 7.40
CA SER A 148 12.76 4.84 7.40
C SER A 148 14.28 4.91 7.53
N PHE A 149 14.83 4.44 8.64
CA PHE A 149 16.25 4.61 8.94
C PHE A 149 17.16 3.65 8.13
N ASP A 150 18.45 3.95 8.05
CA ASP A 150 19.45 3.06 7.44
C ASP A 150 19.48 1.68 8.11
N GLY A 151 19.24 0.62 7.34
CA GLY A 151 19.19 -0.75 7.83
C GLY A 151 17.79 -1.22 8.26
N GLU A 152 16.76 -0.37 8.21
CA GLU A 152 15.39 -0.78 8.50
C GLU A 152 14.97 -1.93 7.57
N GLN A 153 14.54 -3.05 8.16
CA GLN A 153 14.20 -4.30 7.47
C GLN A 153 15.33 -4.85 6.55
N GLY A 154 16.57 -4.38 6.73
CA GLY A 154 17.74 -4.77 5.94
C GLY A 154 18.06 -3.85 4.74
N PHE A 155 17.25 -2.82 4.48
CA PHE A 155 17.47 -1.90 3.36
C PHE A 155 18.49 -0.80 3.69
N PRO A 156 19.41 -0.44 2.76
CA PRO A 156 20.39 0.61 2.99
C PRO A 156 19.79 2.01 2.93
N GLY A 157 20.35 2.93 3.69
CA GLY A 157 20.11 4.36 3.59
C GLY A 157 18.85 4.81 4.32
N ASP A 158 18.94 6.02 4.86
CA ASP A 158 17.79 6.73 5.39
C ASP A 158 16.89 7.20 4.23
N LEU A 159 15.60 6.97 4.37
CA LEU A 159 14.58 7.31 3.38
C LEU A 159 13.46 8.08 4.05
N ASP A 160 13.26 9.32 3.64
CA ASP A 160 12.05 10.05 3.97
C ASP A 160 10.96 9.71 2.97
N VAL A 161 9.75 9.49 3.46
CA VAL A 161 8.61 9.13 2.63
C VAL A 161 7.42 10.01 2.98
N TYR A 162 6.76 10.53 1.95
CA TYR A 162 5.57 11.34 2.05
C TYR A 162 4.46 10.70 1.23
N VAL A 163 3.26 10.60 1.80
CA VAL A 163 2.08 10.15 1.05
C VAL A 163 0.93 11.11 1.26
N THR A 164 0.36 11.60 0.16
CA THR A 164 -0.77 12.51 0.19
C THR A 164 -2.00 11.85 -0.42
N TYR A 165 -3.06 11.74 0.38
CA TYR A 165 -4.40 11.37 -0.08
C TYR A 165 -5.22 12.63 -0.26
N LYS A 166 -5.86 12.79 -1.41
CA LYS A 166 -6.57 14.02 -1.78
C LYS A 166 -7.86 13.70 -2.51
N LEU A 167 -8.96 14.34 -2.11
CA LEU A 167 -10.18 14.34 -2.90
C LEU A 167 -10.15 15.56 -3.83
N SER A 168 -10.36 15.32 -5.11
CA SER A 168 -10.38 16.35 -6.15
C SER A 168 -11.57 16.15 -7.08
N GLU A 169 -11.89 17.17 -7.88
CA GLU A 169 -12.99 17.12 -8.86
C GLU A 169 -14.29 16.56 -8.23
N ASN A 170 -15.13 15.87 -9.00
CA ASN A 170 -16.21 15.04 -8.48
C ASN A 170 -15.73 13.59 -8.44
N TYR A 171 -15.83 12.94 -7.27
CA TYR A 171 -15.51 11.53 -7.06
C TYR A 171 -14.12 11.08 -7.58
N ALA A 172 -13.08 11.91 -7.40
CA ALA A 172 -11.71 11.51 -7.70
C ALA A 172 -10.84 11.47 -6.43
N LEU A 173 -10.25 10.32 -6.16
CA LEU A 173 -9.25 10.11 -5.10
C LEU A 173 -7.86 10.07 -5.75
N SER A 174 -7.02 11.06 -5.44
CA SER A 174 -5.61 11.06 -5.84
C SER A 174 -4.72 10.60 -4.69
N ILE A 175 -3.71 9.80 -5.02
CA ILE A 175 -2.66 9.37 -4.09
C ILE A 175 -1.32 9.71 -4.72
N SER A 176 -0.51 10.49 -4.01
CA SER A 176 0.86 10.85 -4.43
C SER A 176 1.82 10.37 -3.36
N MET A 177 2.81 9.58 -3.76
CA MET A 177 3.84 9.04 -2.89
C MET A 177 5.21 9.52 -3.37
N GLU A 178 5.95 10.14 -2.46
CA GLU A 178 7.26 10.72 -2.70
C GLU A 178 8.26 10.11 -1.74
N ALA A 179 9.47 9.81 -2.20
CA ALA A 179 10.53 9.34 -1.32
C ALA A 179 11.91 9.92 -1.66
N HIS A 180 12.68 10.23 -0.61
CA HIS A 180 13.97 10.91 -0.70
C HIS A 180 15.05 10.14 0.04
N PRO A 181 15.94 9.42 -0.67
CA PRO A 181 17.11 8.83 -0.05
C PRO A 181 18.03 9.95 0.43
N ARG A 182 18.36 9.98 1.72
CA ARG A 182 19.18 11.06 2.30
C ARG A 182 20.67 10.87 2.07
N ASN A 183 21.15 9.63 2.14
CA ASN A 183 22.58 9.35 2.26
C ASN A 183 23.11 8.17 1.43
N LYS A 184 22.28 7.19 1.09
CA LYS A 184 22.68 6.03 0.27
C LYS A 184 21.65 5.75 -0.81
N ALA A 185 22.11 5.14 -1.90
CA ALA A 185 21.19 4.57 -2.88
C ALA A 185 20.43 3.41 -2.23
N THR A 186 19.13 3.28 -2.54
CA THR A 186 18.26 2.23 -2.03
C THR A 186 17.21 1.86 -3.06
N PRO A 187 16.74 0.60 -3.11
CA PRO A 187 15.51 0.30 -3.83
C PRO A 187 14.31 0.97 -3.13
N VAL A 188 13.37 1.46 -3.94
CA VAL A 188 12.09 2.02 -3.49
C VAL A 188 11.00 1.59 -4.47
N ASN A 189 9.96 0.95 -3.95
CA ASN A 189 8.74 0.61 -4.69
C ASN A 189 7.56 0.71 -3.71
N LEU A 190 6.80 1.80 -3.78
CA LEU A 190 5.70 2.06 -2.85
C LEU A 190 4.36 1.69 -3.49
N ILE A 191 3.50 1.02 -2.73
CA ILE A 191 2.23 0.48 -3.20
C ILE A 191 1.09 0.90 -2.26
N GLN A 192 -0.08 1.20 -2.82
CA GLN A 192 -1.34 1.27 -2.08
C GLN A 192 -2.10 -0.05 -2.26
N HIS A 193 -2.21 -0.86 -1.20
CA HIS A 193 -2.76 -2.22 -1.26
C HIS A 193 -4.27 -2.26 -0.93
N THR A 194 -5.05 -1.39 -1.59
CA THR A 194 -6.50 -1.34 -1.38
C THR A 194 -7.22 -2.49 -2.08
N TYR A 195 -8.12 -3.15 -1.34
CA TYR A 195 -9.02 -4.17 -1.87
C TYR A 195 -10.35 -3.51 -2.20
N TRP A 196 -10.68 -3.46 -3.49
CA TRP A 196 -11.87 -2.83 -4.04
C TRP A 196 -12.98 -3.85 -4.25
N ASN A 197 -14.20 -3.47 -3.88
CA ASN A 197 -15.43 -4.16 -4.26
C ASN A 197 -16.47 -3.09 -4.59
N LEU A 198 -16.74 -2.88 -5.88
CA LEU A 198 -17.61 -1.79 -6.34
C LEU A 198 -19.11 -2.06 -6.10
N GLY A 199 -19.50 -3.31 -5.86
CA GLY A 199 -20.82 -3.65 -5.30
C GLY A 199 -20.98 -3.16 -3.86
N GLY A 200 -19.87 -3.07 -3.13
CA GLY A 200 -19.76 -2.68 -1.73
C GLY A 200 -19.01 -3.76 -0.94
N GLU A 201 -18.30 -3.36 0.11
CA GLU A 201 -17.41 -4.24 0.88
C GLU A 201 -18.08 -5.51 1.43
N GLY A 202 -19.38 -5.45 1.76
CA GLY A 202 -20.18 -6.58 2.23
C GLY A 202 -21.01 -7.28 1.14
N SER A 203 -20.77 -7.01 -0.14
CA SER A 203 -21.62 -7.50 -1.25
C SER A 203 -21.28 -8.90 -1.77
N GLY A 204 -20.27 -9.56 -1.19
CA GLY A 204 -19.80 -10.88 -1.61
C GLY A 204 -18.62 -10.79 -2.58
N THR A 205 -18.61 -11.64 -3.61
CA THR A 205 -17.45 -11.81 -4.50
C THR A 205 -17.45 -10.82 -5.68
N ILE A 206 -16.26 -10.43 -6.15
CA ILE A 206 -16.08 -9.59 -7.35
C ILE A 206 -16.15 -10.36 -8.68
N LEU A 207 -16.50 -11.65 -8.67
CA LEU A 207 -16.40 -12.52 -9.85
C LEU A 207 -17.26 -12.05 -11.05
N LYS A 208 -18.34 -11.31 -10.80
CA LYS A 208 -19.20 -10.74 -11.84
C LYS A 208 -18.80 -9.32 -12.26
N ASP A 209 -17.86 -8.70 -11.56
CA ASP A 209 -17.36 -7.39 -11.96
C ASP A 209 -16.54 -7.54 -13.25
N LYS A 210 -16.64 -6.54 -14.13
CA LYS A 210 -15.88 -6.49 -15.37
C LYS A 210 -14.62 -5.68 -15.16
N VAL A 211 -13.50 -6.21 -15.61
CA VAL A 211 -12.19 -5.56 -15.55
C VAL A 211 -11.65 -5.42 -16.97
N GLN A 212 -11.03 -4.27 -17.24
CA GLN A 212 -10.17 -4.04 -18.40
C GLN A 212 -8.82 -3.54 -17.89
N ILE A 213 -7.72 -4.12 -18.37
CA ILE A 213 -6.35 -3.73 -18.01
C ILE A 213 -5.61 -3.34 -19.28
N PHE A 214 -5.06 -2.13 -19.31
CA PHE A 214 -4.37 -1.59 -20.48
C PHE A 214 -2.89 -2.03 -20.48
N ALA A 215 -2.70 -3.33 -20.68
CA ALA A 215 -1.40 -4.01 -20.70
C ALA A 215 -1.45 -5.26 -21.59
N SER A 216 -0.68 -5.30 -22.67
CA SER A 216 -0.61 -6.46 -23.56
C SER A 216 0.32 -7.58 -23.08
N GLN A 217 1.06 -7.36 -21.98
CA GLN A 217 2.01 -8.33 -21.43
C GLN A 217 1.93 -8.42 -19.90
N ILE A 218 2.38 -9.56 -19.37
CA ILE A 218 2.61 -9.82 -17.94
C ILE A 218 4.07 -10.21 -17.68
N THR A 219 4.47 -10.16 -16.41
CA THR A 219 5.72 -10.78 -15.93
C THR A 219 5.39 -12.16 -15.32
N PRO A 220 5.47 -13.27 -16.09
CA PRO A 220 5.17 -14.60 -15.57
C PRO A 220 6.08 -14.98 -14.41
N VAL A 221 5.52 -15.71 -13.46
CA VAL A 221 6.16 -16.08 -12.19
C VAL A 221 6.42 -17.59 -12.07
N ASP A 222 7.31 -17.96 -11.17
CA ASP A 222 7.52 -19.34 -10.72
C ASP A 222 6.55 -19.75 -9.59
N GLU A 223 6.77 -20.93 -9.01
CA GLU A 223 5.95 -21.49 -7.92
C GLU A 223 5.99 -20.65 -6.63
N ASP A 224 7.05 -19.86 -6.43
CA ASP A 224 7.23 -18.95 -5.29
C ASP A 224 6.70 -17.53 -5.59
N LEU A 225 6.02 -17.36 -6.73
CA LEU A 225 5.49 -16.10 -7.25
C LEU A 225 6.60 -15.06 -7.54
N ILE A 226 7.82 -15.52 -7.84
CA ILE A 226 8.93 -14.67 -8.29
C ILE A 226 8.89 -14.56 -9.82
N PRO A 227 8.99 -13.34 -10.39
CA PRO A 227 9.06 -13.18 -11.84
C PRO A 227 10.26 -13.91 -12.45
N THR A 228 10.01 -14.58 -13.57
CA THR A 228 11.03 -15.28 -14.36
C THR A 228 12.02 -14.35 -15.08
N GLY A 229 11.83 -13.02 -15.00
CA GLY A 229 12.61 -12.02 -15.74
C GLY A 229 12.23 -11.85 -17.22
N THR A 230 11.13 -12.47 -17.66
CA THR A 230 10.62 -12.40 -19.03
C THR A 230 9.30 -11.64 -19.09
N PHE A 231 8.89 -11.25 -20.31
CA PHE A 231 7.56 -10.71 -20.57
C PHE A 231 6.80 -11.67 -21.49
N LYS A 232 5.54 -11.94 -21.18
CA LYS A 232 4.66 -12.82 -21.98
C LYS A 232 3.41 -12.07 -22.39
N SER A 233 2.99 -12.23 -23.63
CA SER A 233 1.72 -11.64 -24.09
C SER A 233 0.54 -12.24 -23.35
N VAL A 234 -0.46 -11.42 -23.05
CA VAL A 234 -1.73 -11.84 -22.45
C VAL A 234 -2.66 -12.48 -23.47
N LYS A 235 -2.47 -12.20 -24.76
CA LYS A 235 -3.39 -12.59 -25.84
C LYS A 235 -3.64 -14.10 -25.87
N GLY A 236 -4.92 -14.49 -25.78
CA GLY A 236 -5.31 -15.91 -25.80
C GLY A 236 -4.93 -16.69 -24.55
N THR A 237 -4.68 -16.01 -23.44
CA THR A 237 -4.45 -16.61 -22.12
C THR A 237 -5.57 -16.21 -21.15
N PRO A 238 -5.72 -16.87 -19.99
CA PRO A 238 -6.64 -16.43 -18.94
C PRO A 238 -6.43 -14.97 -18.50
N TYR A 239 -5.20 -14.45 -18.64
CA TYR A 239 -4.80 -13.09 -18.29
C TYR A 239 -5.18 -12.02 -19.35
N ASP A 240 -5.91 -12.40 -20.41
CA ASP A 240 -6.34 -11.44 -21.43
C ASP A 240 -7.51 -10.57 -20.92
N PHE A 241 -7.17 -9.36 -20.45
CA PHE A 241 -8.10 -8.30 -20.02
C PHE A 241 -7.96 -7.04 -20.89
N LEU A 242 -7.45 -7.16 -22.12
CA LEU A 242 -7.33 -6.01 -23.04
C LEU A 242 -8.70 -5.40 -23.37
N GLU A 243 -9.72 -6.24 -23.44
CA GLU A 243 -11.13 -5.85 -23.50
C GLU A 243 -11.82 -6.13 -22.15
N PRO A 244 -12.90 -5.38 -21.81
CA PRO A 244 -13.65 -5.62 -20.59
C PRO A 244 -14.13 -7.07 -20.48
N LYS A 245 -13.75 -7.74 -19.39
CA LYS A 245 -14.03 -9.15 -19.14
C LYS A 245 -14.40 -9.39 -17.69
N GLU A 246 -15.37 -10.26 -17.45
CA GLU A 246 -15.75 -10.66 -16.10
C GLU A 246 -14.59 -11.37 -15.41
N VAL A 247 -14.29 -10.98 -14.17
CA VAL A 247 -13.17 -11.55 -13.41
C VAL A 247 -13.29 -13.07 -13.29
N GLY A 248 -14.50 -13.58 -13.07
CA GLY A 248 -14.76 -15.01 -12.86
C GLY A 248 -14.66 -15.88 -14.12
N SER A 249 -14.67 -15.31 -15.33
CA SER A 249 -14.83 -16.06 -16.57
C SER A 249 -13.73 -17.10 -16.85
N GLU A 250 -12.51 -16.86 -16.39
CA GLU A 250 -11.34 -17.75 -16.56
C GLU A 250 -10.61 -17.99 -15.22
N ILE A 251 -11.22 -17.61 -14.09
CA ILE A 251 -10.51 -17.63 -12.80
C ILE A 251 -10.16 -19.04 -12.34
N GLU A 252 -10.99 -20.04 -12.69
CA GLU A 252 -10.73 -21.45 -12.38
C GLU A 252 -9.51 -22.00 -13.11
N SER A 253 -9.17 -21.43 -14.26
CA SER A 253 -7.96 -21.74 -15.04
C SER A 253 -6.68 -21.21 -14.37
N VAL A 254 -6.80 -20.38 -13.33
CA VAL A 254 -5.68 -19.77 -12.60
C VAL A 254 -5.73 -20.18 -11.13
N LYS A 255 -4.83 -21.09 -10.73
CA LYS A 255 -4.78 -21.59 -9.34
C LYS A 255 -4.62 -20.45 -8.34
N GLY A 256 -5.57 -20.30 -7.42
CA GLY A 256 -5.58 -19.22 -6.43
C GLY A 256 -6.07 -17.87 -6.97
N GLY A 257 -6.64 -17.83 -8.19
CA GLY A 257 -7.04 -16.59 -8.86
C GLY A 257 -5.86 -15.80 -9.42
N TYR A 258 -6.13 -14.59 -9.89
CA TYR A 258 -5.09 -13.74 -10.44
C TYR A 258 -4.25 -13.15 -9.30
N ASP A 259 -2.94 -13.29 -9.41
CA ASP A 259 -1.91 -12.60 -8.61
C ASP A 259 -0.71 -12.38 -9.54
N ILE A 260 -0.82 -11.40 -10.44
CA ILE A 260 0.18 -11.20 -11.49
C ILE A 260 0.42 -9.71 -11.78
N ASN A 261 1.68 -9.36 -12.07
CA ASN A 261 2.03 -8.03 -12.53
C ASN A 261 1.86 -7.92 -14.06
N TYR A 262 1.04 -6.96 -14.47
CA TYR A 262 0.86 -6.52 -15.84
C TYR A 262 1.86 -5.43 -16.20
N VAL A 263 2.34 -5.46 -17.45
CA VAL A 263 3.27 -4.48 -18.03
C VAL A 263 2.46 -3.43 -18.79
N LEU A 264 2.34 -2.23 -18.23
CA LEU A 264 1.48 -1.17 -18.76
C LEU A 264 2.07 -0.54 -20.02
N ASP A 265 1.31 -0.59 -21.10
CA ASP A 265 1.69 -0.10 -22.42
C ASP A 265 0.72 0.94 -23.00
N SER A 266 -0.27 1.38 -22.22
CA SER A 266 -1.10 2.53 -22.58
C SER A 266 -0.29 3.82 -22.74
N PRO A 267 -0.67 4.69 -23.70
CA PRO A 267 -0.06 6.00 -23.81
C PRO A 267 -0.36 6.83 -22.56
N ALA A 268 0.59 7.71 -22.22
CA ALA A 268 0.33 8.75 -21.23
C ALA A 268 -0.76 9.72 -21.73
N ASP A 269 -1.40 10.41 -20.78
CA ASP A 269 -2.40 11.43 -21.04
C ASP A 269 -1.81 12.62 -21.83
N SER A 270 -2.67 13.58 -22.21
CA SER A 270 -2.25 14.74 -22.99
C SER A 270 -1.18 15.61 -22.30
N LYS A 271 -0.99 15.45 -20.99
CA LYS A 271 0.05 16.13 -20.21
C LYS A 271 1.32 15.30 -20.05
N GLY A 272 1.32 14.05 -20.50
CA GLY A 272 2.41 13.10 -20.35
C GLY A 272 2.65 12.64 -18.91
N LEU A 273 1.66 12.80 -18.00
CA LEU A 273 1.86 12.59 -16.57
C LEU A 273 1.36 11.22 -16.10
N LEU A 274 0.16 10.82 -16.50
CA LEU A 274 -0.48 9.58 -16.07
C LEU A 274 -0.94 8.79 -17.28
N ARG A 275 -0.99 7.47 -17.19
CA ARG A 275 -1.62 6.60 -18.18
C ARG A 275 -2.84 5.91 -17.58
N LYS A 276 -3.82 5.55 -18.41
CA LYS A 276 -4.95 4.72 -17.96
C LYS A 276 -4.44 3.31 -17.69
N VAL A 277 -4.68 2.80 -16.50
CA VAL A 277 -4.16 1.52 -16.01
C VAL A 277 -5.21 0.44 -16.15
N ALA A 278 -6.39 0.71 -15.59
CA ALA A 278 -7.49 -0.25 -15.57
C ALA A 278 -8.85 0.45 -15.46
N VAL A 279 -9.89 -0.26 -15.86
CA VAL A 279 -11.29 0.07 -15.61
C VAL A 279 -11.94 -1.11 -14.91
N VAL A 280 -12.71 -0.84 -13.86
CA VAL A 280 -13.52 -1.83 -13.15
C VAL A 280 -14.97 -1.36 -13.15
N GLU A 281 -15.91 -2.24 -13.46
CA GLU A 281 -17.34 -1.96 -13.52
C GLU A 281 -18.11 -3.03 -12.75
N SER A 282 -19.02 -2.61 -11.87
CA SER A 282 -19.96 -3.52 -11.20
C SER A 282 -21.38 -3.21 -11.66
N GLU A 283 -21.98 -4.15 -12.39
CA GLU A 283 -23.34 -4.01 -12.90
C GLU A 283 -24.36 -3.90 -11.75
N SER A 284 -24.11 -4.58 -10.64
CA SER A 284 -25.02 -4.62 -9.48
C SER A 284 -25.24 -3.25 -8.81
N SER A 285 -24.24 -2.38 -8.84
CA SER A 285 -24.29 -1.02 -8.28
C SER A 285 -24.28 0.07 -9.35
N GLY A 286 -23.98 -0.27 -10.61
CA GLY A 286 -23.68 0.69 -11.67
C GLY A 286 -22.35 1.45 -11.47
N ARG A 287 -21.63 1.23 -10.36
CA ARG A 287 -20.36 1.92 -10.11
C ARG A 287 -19.28 1.46 -11.09
N LYS A 288 -18.49 2.44 -11.51
CA LYS A 288 -17.31 2.29 -12.35
C LYS A 288 -16.13 3.01 -11.71
N MET A 289 -14.96 2.39 -11.78
CA MET A 289 -13.69 2.94 -11.31
C MET A 289 -12.68 2.92 -12.46
N GLU A 290 -12.10 4.08 -12.78
CA GLU A 290 -10.92 4.18 -13.62
C GLU A 290 -9.68 4.43 -12.75
N LEU A 291 -8.63 3.65 -12.97
CA LEU A 291 -7.32 3.89 -12.36
C LEU A 291 -6.38 4.51 -13.40
N TRP A 292 -5.76 5.63 -13.04
CA TRP A 292 -4.72 6.31 -13.80
C TRP A 292 -3.45 6.40 -12.96
N ALA A 293 -2.27 6.11 -13.51
CA ALA A 293 -1.01 6.16 -12.74
C ALA A 293 0.24 6.42 -13.61
N ASP A 294 1.37 6.71 -12.98
CA ASP A 294 2.67 6.95 -13.65
C ASP A 294 3.62 5.74 -13.62
N LYS A 295 3.24 4.63 -12.97
CA LYS A 295 4.08 3.43 -12.86
C LYS A 295 4.05 2.53 -14.08
N PRO A 296 5.13 1.75 -14.29
CA PRO A 296 5.24 0.86 -15.44
C PRO A 296 4.42 -0.42 -15.30
N GLY A 297 4.03 -0.82 -14.09
CA GLY A 297 3.27 -2.06 -13.85
C GLY A 297 2.10 -1.87 -12.91
N VAL A 298 1.22 -2.87 -12.92
CA VAL A 298 0.12 -3.00 -11.96
C VAL A 298 0.01 -4.48 -11.54
N GLN A 299 0.05 -4.75 -10.23
CA GLN A 299 -0.36 -6.05 -9.72
C GLN A 299 -1.88 -6.12 -9.79
N PHE A 300 -2.40 -7.14 -10.46
CA PHE A 300 -3.80 -7.50 -10.36
C PHE A 300 -3.92 -8.73 -9.47
N TYR A 301 -4.47 -8.51 -8.28
CA TYR A 301 -4.69 -9.55 -7.30
C TYR A 301 -6.18 -9.66 -6.95
N THR A 302 -6.76 -10.86 -7.04
CA THR A 302 -8.20 -11.06 -6.81
C THR A 302 -8.52 -11.61 -5.43
N ALA A 303 -7.71 -11.34 -4.40
CA ALA A 303 -8.02 -11.79 -3.03
C ALA A 303 -8.21 -13.31 -2.91
N GLY A 304 -7.50 -14.09 -3.72
CA GLY A 304 -7.69 -15.54 -3.80
C GLY A 304 -7.15 -16.33 -2.59
N PHE A 305 -6.44 -15.66 -1.68
CA PHE A 305 -5.98 -16.24 -0.42
C PHE A 305 -6.80 -15.79 0.80
N LEU A 306 -7.90 -15.04 0.62
CA LEU A 306 -8.78 -14.73 1.74
C LEU A 306 -9.55 -15.98 2.18
N GLU A 307 -9.58 -16.19 3.50
CA GLU A 307 -10.27 -17.29 4.16
C GLU A 307 -11.30 -16.73 5.16
N ASP A 308 -12.45 -16.27 4.64
CA ASP A 308 -13.58 -15.75 5.43
C ASP A 308 -13.15 -14.76 6.53
N VAL A 309 -12.42 -13.73 6.12
CA VAL A 309 -11.82 -12.76 7.05
C VAL A 309 -12.90 -11.83 7.59
N LYS A 310 -12.99 -11.71 8.93
CA LYS A 310 -13.94 -10.79 9.57
C LYS A 310 -13.57 -9.33 9.26
N GLY A 311 -14.44 -8.66 8.53
CA GLY A 311 -14.30 -7.25 8.13
C GLY A 311 -14.98 -6.27 9.09
N LYS A 312 -15.20 -5.06 8.58
CA LYS A 312 -16.00 -4.01 9.23
C LYS A 312 -17.50 -4.29 9.11
N ASN A 313 -18.29 -3.60 9.93
CA ASN A 313 -19.76 -3.69 9.94
C ASN A 313 -20.32 -5.11 10.18
N GLY A 314 -19.51 -6.02 10.72
CA GLY A 314 -19.89 -7.42 10.93
C GLY A 314 -19.89 -8.28 9.66
N HIS A 315 -19.43 -7.76 8.53
CA HIS A 315 -19.28 -8.54 7.29
C HIS A 315 -18.09 -9.51 7.37
N VAL A 316 -18.13 -10.51 6.50
CA VAL A 316 -17.09 -11.51 6.31
C VAL A 316 -16.65 -11.46 4.85
N TYR A 317 -15.34 -11.41 4.62
CA TYR A 317 -14.74 -11.31 3.29
C TYR A 317 -14.30 -12.69 2.81
N PRO A 318 -15.02 -13.28 1.84
CA PRO A 318 -14.67 -14.59 1.31
C PRO A 318 -13.47 -14.49 0.37
N GLN A 319 -12.99 -15.65 -0.08
CA GLN A 319 -12.15 -15.74 -1.27
C GLN A 319 -12.80 -14.96 -2.42
N TYR A 320 -12.01 -14.14 -3.13
CA TYR A 320 -12.51 -13.27 -4.20
C TYR A 320 -13.48 -12.17 -3.72
N GLY A 321 -13.48 -11.81 -2.42
CA GLY A 321 -14.31 -10.73 -1.87
C GLY A 321 -13.93 -9.31 -2.36
N GLY A 322 -12.75 -9.15 -2.96
CA GLY A 322 -12.28 -7.88 -3.50
C GLY A 322 -11.13 -8.08 -4.48
N LEU A 323 -10.72 -7.00 -5.15
CA LEU A 323 -9.55 -6.98 -6.03
C LEU A 323 -8.59 -5.85 -5.67
N CYS A 324 -7.30 -6.06 -5.89
CA CYS A 324 -6.26 -5.06 -5.77
C CYS A 324 -5.73 -4.69 -7.16
N LEU A 325 -5.45 -3.40 -7.34
CA LEU A 325 -4.79 -2.84 -8.52
C LEU A 325 -3.59 -2.01 -8.02
N GLU A 326 -2.50 -2.70 -7.72
CA GLU A 326 -1.32 -2.11 -7.10
C GLU A 326 -0.38 -1.59 -8.19
N THR A 327 -0.48 -0.31 -8.54
CA THR A 327 0.48 0.29 -9.47
C THR A 327 1.87 0.28 -8.84
N GLN A 328 2.90 -0.12 -9.59
CA GLN A 328 4.21 -0.43 -9.01
C GLN A 328 5.35 -0.46 -10.05
N GLY A 329 6.59 -0.44 -9.57
CA GLY A 329 7.70 -1.05 -10.29
C GLY A 329 7.55 -2.57 -10.30
N PHE A 330 8.17 -3.26 -11.27
CA PHE A 330 7.99 -4.71 -11.40
C PHE A 330 8.53 -5.47 -10.18
N PRO A 331 7.86 -6.54 -9.74
CA PRO A 331 8.35 -7.37 -8.65
C PRO A 331 9.76 -7.90 -8.95
N ASP A 332 10.56 -8.07 -7.89
CA ASP A 332 11.96 -8.52 -7.97
C ASP A 332 12.87 -7.70 -8.90
N ALA A 333 12.49 -6.48 -9.31
CA ALA A 333 13.29 -5.64 -10.22
C ALA A 333 14.73 -5.38 -9.72
N VAL A 334 14.99 -5.46 -8.42
CA VAL A 334 16.33 -5.36 -7.83
C VAL A 334 17.27 -6.50 -8.23
N ASN A 335 16.73 -7.65 -8.61
CA ASN A 335 17.47 -8.84 -9.03
C ASN A 335 17.26 -9.17 -10.52
N GLN A 336 16.49 -8.35 -11.25
CA GLN A 336 16.13 -8.57 -12.66
C GLN A 336 16.67 -7.44 -13.54
N PRO A 337 17.89 -7.54 -14.10
CA PRO A 337 18.54 -6.44 -14.82
C PRO A 337 17.79 -5.93 -16.06
N LYS A 338 16.87 -6.72 -16.61
CA LYS A 338 16.03 -6.34 -17.75
C LYS A 338 14.80 -5.52 -17.35
N PHE A 339 14.45 -5.49 -16.07
CA PHE A 339 13.34 -4.72 -15.57
C PHE A 339 13.75 -3.26 -15.33
N PRO A 340 12.80 -2.30 -15.41
CA PRO A 340 13.08 -0.93 -15.03
C PRO A 340 13.61 -0.85 -13.59
N SER A 341 14.71 -0.12 -13.42
CA SER A 341 15.36 0.04 -12.11
C SER A 341 14.41 0.68 -11.10
N VAL A 342 14.39 0.12 -9.89
CA VAL A 342 13.73 0.68 -8.70
C VAL A 342 14.72 1.34 -7.74
N ILE A 343 15.99 1.46 -8.12
CA ILE A 343 17.03 2.11 -7.30
C ILE A 343 16.91 3.63 -7.39
N VAL A 344 16.85 4.28 -6.23
CA VAL A 344 16.82 5.74 -6.08
C VAL A 344 18.08 6.18 -5.35
N LYS A 345 18.77 7.19 -5.88
CA LYS A 345 20.03 7.73 -5.32
C LYS A 345 19.79 9.03 -4.55
N PRO A 346 20.67 9.41 -3.62
CA PRO A 346 20.64 10.75 -3.02
C PRO A 346 20.67 11.84 -4.09
N GLY A 347 19.85 12.88 -3.89
CA GLY A 347 19.61 13.94 -4.87
C GLY A 347 18.56 13.63 -5.94
N GLN A 348 18.08 12.38 -6.01
CA GLN A 348 16.90 12.01 -6.80
C GLN A 348 15.65 11.97 -5.93
N VAL A 349 14.50 12.09 -6.58
CA VAL A 349 13.19 11.97 -5.94
C VAL A 349 12.44 10.80 -6.58
N TYR A 350 12.01 9.86 -5.75
CA TYR A 350 11.03 8.86 -6.16
C TYR A 350 9.65 9.52 -6.21
N ASN A 351 8.93 9.34 -7.32
CA ASN A 351 7.55 9.76 -7.46
C ASN A 351 6.67 8.59 -7.88
N HIS A 352 5.50 8.50 -7.28
CA HIS A 352 4.43 7.59 -7.65
C HIS A 352 3.09 8.29 -7.50
N ASN A 353 2.44 8.57 -8.61
CA ASN A 353 1.16 9.26 -8.64
C ASN A 353 0.10 8.34 -9.23
N MET A 354 -1.06 8.30 -8.58
CA MET A 354 -2.24 7.61 -9.07
C MET A 354 -3.52 8.40 -8.77
N VAL A 355 -4.54 8.19 -9.61
CA VAL A 355 -5.87 8.76 -9.46
C VAL A 355 -6.90 7.68 -9.74
N PHE A 356 -7.78 7.46 -8.76
CA PHE A 356 -9.01 6.69 -8.92
C PHE A 356 -10.13 7.66 -9.24
N LYS A 357 -10.76 7.50 -10.40
CA LYS A 357 -11.92 8.28 -10.82
C LYS A 357 -13.15 7.39 -10.78
N PHE A 358 -14.16 7.79 -10.03
CA PHE A 358 -15.40 7.04 -9.93
C PHE A 358 -16.53 7.70 -10.71
N SER A 359 -17.39 6.87 -11.28
CA SER A 359 -18.67 7.24 -11.89
C SER A 359 -19.70 6.16 -11.60
N PHE A 360 -20.99 6.45 -11.76
CA PHE A 360 -22.07 5.54 -11.41
C PHE A 360 -23.35 5.90 -12.17
#